data_AF-A0A2S7UT87-F1
#
_entry.id   AF-A0A2S7UT87-F1
#
_cell.length_a   1.000
_cell.length_b   1.000
_cell.length_c   1.000
_cell.angle_alpha   90.00
_cell.angle_beta   90.00
_cell.angle_gamma   90.00
#
_symmetry.space_group_name_H-M   'P 1'
#
loop_
_entity.id
_entity.type
_entity.pdbx_description
1 polymer ?
#
loop_
_entity_poly.entity_id
_entity_poly.type
_entity_poly.pdbx_seq_one_letter_code
_entity_poly.pdbx_strand_id
1 'polypeptide(L)'
;MGILKLITYAAGVAALFLSGYLAKLLDDSNFMEQVTAIPSENITYFHIIALVVIAWLLISLLMTVITRGIIIVLLIIAIGAEGTFVGMNINGIIVEQTSVLEDVQDGAVDLFDELKDKVEDVID
;
A
#
# COMPACT_ATOMS: atom_id res chain seq x y z
N MET A 1 -14.85 -18.42 -10.65
CA MET A 1 -13.72 -17.69 -11.28
C MET A 1 -13.89 -16.16 -11.25
N GLY A 2 -15.10 -15.61 -11.41
CA GLY A 2 -15.31 -14.14 -11.37
C GLY A 2 -14.90 -13.46 -10.06
N ILE A 3 -15.26 -14.05 -8.92
CA ILE A 3 -14.89 -13.53 -7.59
C ILE A 3 -13.36 -13.48 -7.40
N LEU A 4 -12.63 -14.52 -7.81
CA LEU A 4 -11.17 -14.54 -7.73
C LEU A 4 -10.54 -13.41 -8.56
N LYS A 5 -11.07 -13.14 -9.75
CA LYS A 5 -10.61 -12.02 -10.59
C LYS A 5 -10.83 -10.68 -9.90
N LEU A 6 -12.00 -10.46 -9.31
CA LEU A 6 -12.30 -9.24 -8.55
C LEU A 6 -11.32 -9.05 -7.38
N ILE A 7 -11.03 -10.11 -6.62
CA ILE A 7 -10.04 -10.04 -5.53
C ILE A 7 -8.64 -9.73 -6.08
N THR A 8 -8.24 -10.32 -7.22
CA THR A 8 -6.96 -10.00 -7.87
C THR A 8 -6.90 -8.55 -8.36
N TYR A 9 -8.00 -7.99 -8.88
CA TYR A 9 -8.06 -6.57 -9.23
C TYR A 9 -7.98 -5.67 -8.00
N ALA A 10 -8.68 -6.01 -6.91
CA ALA A 10 -8.59 -5.28 -5.65
C ALA A 10 -7.16 -5.31 -5.07
N ALA A 11 -6.48 -6.46 -5.12
CA ALA A 11 -5.08 -6.57 -4.74
C ALA A 11 -4.16 -5.73 -5.65
N GLY A 12 -4.48 -5.62 -6.94
CA GLY A 12 -3.77 -4.74 -7.87
C GLY A 12 -3.94 -3.26 -7.52
N VAL A 13 -5.15 -2.83 -7.17
CA VAL A 13 -5.42 -1.46 -6.68
C VAL A 13 -4.67 -1.21 -5.38
N ALA A 14 -4.66 -2.17 -4.45
CA ALA A 14 -3.90 -2.06 -3.21
C ALA A 14 -2.38 -1.93 -3.46
N ALA A 15 -1.82 -2.68 -4.42
CA ALA A 15 -0.42 -2.54 -4.81
C ALA A 15 -0.09 -1.13 -5.32
N LEU A 16 -0.97 -0.54 -6.13
CA LEU A 16 -0.82 0.83 -6.63
C LEU A 16 -0.93 1.85 -5.49
N PHE A 17 -1.88 1.65 -4.56
CA PHE A 17 -2.06 2.52 -3.40
C PHE A 17 -0.82 2.51 -2.50
N LEU A 18 -0.26 1.32 -2.20
CA LEU A 18 0.98 1.18 -1.44
C LEU A 18 2.14 1.93 -2.10
N SER A 19 2.29 1.82 -3.42
CA SER A 19 3.31 2.55 -4.16
C SER A 19 3.08 4.06 -4.18
N GLY A 20 1.82 4.51 -4.24
CA GLY A 20 1.46 5.92 -4.19
C GLY A 20 1.71 6.54 -2.81
N TYR A 21 1.33 5.85 -1.74
CA TYR A 21 1.62 6.24 -0.37
C TYR A 21 3.12 6.36 -0.14
N LEU A 22 3.89 5.38 -0.64
CA LEU A 22 5.34 5.43 -0.60
C LEU A 22 5.92 6.64 -1.34
N ALA A 23 5.42 6.92 -2.55
CA ALA A 23 5.87 8.08 -3.33
C ALA A 23 5.62 9.39 -2.58
N LYS A 24 4.47 9.50 -1.91
CA LYS A 24 4.16 10.65 -1.05
C LYS A 24 5.15 10.77 0.11
N LEU A 25 5.44 9.67 0.82
CA LEU A 25 6.43 9.68 1.90
C LEU A 25 7.84 10.04 1.41
N LEU A 26 8.21 9.61 0.20
CA LEU A 26 9.49 9.97 -0.42
C LEU A 26 9.57 11.46 -0.75
N ASP A 27 8.46 12.06 -1.19
CA ASP A 27 8.37 13.49 -1.46
C ASP A 27 8.43 14.30 -0.16
N ASP A 28 7.63 13.89 0.85
CA ASP A 28 7.59 14.52 2.17
C ASP A 28 8.94 14.43 2.92
N SER A 29 9.69 13.34 2.71
CA SER A 29 11.02 13.12 3.29
C SER A 29 12.18 13.81 2.54
N ASN A 30 11.89 14.61 1.51
CA ASN A 30 12.88 15.19 0.60
C ASN A 30 13.89 14.14 0.11
N PHE A 31 13.39 12.98 -0.32
CA PHE A 31 14.19 11.90 -0.88
C PHE A 31 15.47 11.59 -0.06
N MET A 32 15.26 11.14 1.19
CA MET A 32 16.27 10.52 2.06
C MET A 32 17.15 11.46 2.90
N GLU A 33 16.96 12.78 2.86
CA GLU A 33 17.72 13.72 3.72
C GLU A 33 17.04 14.03 5.06
N GLN A 34 15.72 13.87 5.16
CA GLN A 34 14.96 14.25 6.35
C GLN A 34 14.25 13.05 7.00
N VAL A 35 14.35 12.98 8.33
CA VAL A 35 13.66 11.96 9.14
C VAL A 35 12.17 12.27 9.15
N THR A 36 11.38 11.34 8.63
CA THR A 36 9.92 11.37 8.64
C THR A 36 9.41 10.51 9.78
N ALA A 37 8.69 11.13 10.71
CA ALA A 37 8.06 10.41 11.81
C ALA A 37 6.68 9.91 11.37
N ILE A 38 6.42 8.61 11.53
CA ILE A 38 5.14 7.99 11.15
C ILE A 38 4.65 7.15 12.34
N PRO A 39 3.32 7.10 12.60
CA PRO A 39 2.78 6.21 13.62
C PRO A 39 3.23 4.75 13.41
N SER A 40 3.60 4.08 14.50
CA SER A 40 4.08 2.68 14.47
C SER A 40 3.09 1.71 13.85
N GLU A 41 1.82 1.95 14.12
CA GLU A 41 0.68 1.19 13.61
C GLU A 41 0.65 1.28 12.08
N ASN A 42 0.86 2.48 11.52
CA ASN A 42 0.86 2.70 10.07
C ASN A 42 2.03 1.99 9.38
N ILE A 43 3.22 2.00 10.02
CA ILE A 43 4.38 1.24 9.54
C ILE A 43 4.04 -0.26 9.50
N THR A 44 3.46 -0.76 10.59
CA THR A 44 3.11 -2.18 10.71
C THR A 44 2.00 -2.58 9.74
N TYR A 45 0.98 -1.75 9.57
CA TYR A 45 -0.12 -1.98 8.62
C TYR A 45 0.38 -1.99 7.18
N PHE A 46 1.30 -1.08 6.82
CA PHE A 46 1.90 -1.07 5.50
C PHE A 46 2.55 -2.43 5.19
N HIS A 47 3.41 -2.93 6.09
CA HIS A 47 4.08 -4.22 5.93
C HIS A 47 3.09 -5.39 5.83
N ILE A 48 2.07 -5.43 6.69
CA ILE A 48 1.07 -6.51 6.68
C ILE A 48 0.26 -6.50 5.37
N ILE A 49 -0.21 -5.32 4.95
CA ILE A 49 -1.01 -5.19 3.73
C ILE A 49 -0.16 -5.54 2.51
N ALA A 50 1.08 -5.04 2.43
CA ALA A 50 2.01 -5.38 1.36
C ALA A 50 2.25 -6.89 1.28
N LEU A 51 2.47 -7.55 2.42
CA LEU A 51 2.66 -9.01 2.47
C LEU A 51 1.43 -9.78 1.99
N VAL A 52 0.22 -9.38 2.41
CA VAL A 52 -1.04 -9.99 1.97
C VAL A 52 -1.24 -9.81 0.46
N VAL A 53 -0.98 -8.61 -0.06
CA VAL A 53 -1.09 -8.30 -1.50
C VAL A 53 -0.11 -9.13 -2.31
N ILE A 54 1.17 -9.17 -1.91
CA ILE A 54 2.21 -9.95 -2.60
C ILE A 54 1.85 -11.44 -2.57
N ALA A 55 1.45 -11.98 -1.42
CA ALA A 55 1.06 -13.38 -1.29
C ALA A 55 -0.13 -13.72 -2.21
N TRP A 56 -1.16 -12.87 -2.25
CA TRP A 56 -2.31 -13.06 -3.13
C TRP A 56 -1.94 -12.98 -4.62
N LEU A 57 -1.07 -12.05 -5.00
CA LEU A 57 -0.61 -11.92 -6.39
C LEU A 57 0.23 -13.14 -6.83
N LEU A 58 1.06 -13.70 -5.94
CA LEU A 58 1.79 -14.95 -6.20
C LEU A 58 0.84 -16.14 -6.38
N ILE A 59 -0.18 -16.27 -5.54
CA ILE A 59 -1.23 -17.29 -5.69
C ILE A 59 -2.00 -17.07 -7.01
N SER A 60 -2.33 -15.82 -7.34
CA SER A 60 -3.01 -15.47 -8.59
C SER A 60 -2.16 -15.81 -9.82
N LEU A 61 -0.84 -15.67 -9.72
CA LEU A 61 0.11 -16.03 -10.78
C LEU A 61 0.10 -17.54 -11.04
N LEU A 62 0.12 -18.35 -9.98
CA LEU A 62 0.06 -19.81 -10.04
C LEU A 62 -1.28 -20.30 -10.60
N MET A 63 -2.38 -19.74 -10.12
CA MET A 63 -3.73 -20.12 -10.56
C MET A 63 -4.12 -19.50 -11.91
N THR A 64 -3.29 -18.63 -12.49
CA THR A 64 -3.58 -17.89 -13.74
C THR A 64 -4.95 -17.21 -13.72
N VAL A 65 -5.26 -16.53 -12.62
CA VAL A 65 -6.58 -15.88 -12.41
C VAL A 65 -6.85 -14.80 -13.46
N ILE A 66 -5.81 -14.04 -13.82
CA ILE A 66 -5.78 -13.07 -14.93
C ILE A 66 -4.49 -13.24 -15.75
N THR A 67 -4.29 -12.39 -16.76
CA THR A 67 -3.08 -12.40 -17.61
C THR A 67 -1.81 -12.30 -16.77
N ARG A 68 -0.89 -13.28 -16.92
CA ARG A 68 0.36 -13.37 -16.16
C ARG A 68 1.18 -12.07 -16.21
N GLY A 69 1.23 -11.41 -17.37
CA GLY A 69 1.94 -10.15 -17.53
C GLY A 69 1.45 -9.06 -16.58
N ILE A 70 0.13 -8.93 -16.39
CA ILE A 70 -0.45 -7.95 -15.45
C ILE A 70 -0.04 -8.27 -14.01
N ILE A 71 -0.12 -9.55 -13.63
CA ILE A 71 0.24 -9.98 -12.27
C ILE A 71 1.72 -9.73 -11.98
N ILE A 72 2.61 -9.97 -12.95
CA ILE A 72 4.05 -9.72 -12.81
C ILE A 72 4.31 -8.22 -12.59
N VAL A 73 3.67 -7.35 -13.38
CA VAL A 73 3.80 -5.88 -13.21
C VAL A 73 3.34 -5.46 -11.81
N LEU A 74 2.19 -5.95 -11.36
CA LEU A 74 1.67 -5.64 -10.02
C LEU A 74 2.58 -6.18 -8.90
N LEU A 75 3.18 -7.36 -9.08
CA LEU A 75 4.15 -7.91 -8.14
C LEU A 75 5.41 -7.04 -8.03
N ILE A 76 5.94 -6.56 -9.16
CA ILE A 76 7.11 -5.67 -9.16
C ILE A 76 6.78 -4.38 -8.39
N ILE A 77 5.60 -3.81 -8.60
CA ILE A 77 5.15 -2.61 -7.88
C ILE A 77 5.04 -2.87 -6.38
N ALA A 78 4.34 -3.95 -5.98
CA ALA A 78 4.13 -4.27 -4.57
C ALA A 78 5.45 -4.60 -3.84
N ILE A 79 6.31 -5.41 -4.45
CA ILE A 79 7.62 -5.78 -3.90
C ILE A 79 8.54 -4.56 -3.85
N GLY A 80 8.52 -3.72 -4.89
CA GLY A 80 9.29 -2.47 -4.91
C GLY A 80 8.85 -1.53 -3.79
N ALA A 81 7.54 -1.34 -3.62
CA ALA A 81 6.99 -0.49 -2.58
C ALA A 81 7.40 -0.96 -1.17
N GLU A 82 7.23 -2.26 -0.90
CA GLU A 82 7.64 -2.87 0.36
C GLU A 82 9.15 -2.79 0.59
N GLY A 83 9.95 -3.13 -0.43
CA GLY A 83 11.41 -3.09 -0.33
C GLY A 83 11.95 -1.70 -0.03
N THR A 84 11.41 -0.66 -0.68
CA THR A 84 11.79 0.73 -0.40
C THR A 84 11.31 1.17 0.98
N PHE A 85 10.09 0.82 1.40
CA PHE A 85 9.57 1.15 2.73
C PHE A 85 10.40 0.52 3.86
N VAL A 86 10.69 -0.79 3.74
CA VAL A 86 11.61 -1.51 4.65
C VAL A 86 12.99 -0.84 4.65
N GLY A 87 13.52 -0.48 3.48
CA GLY A 87 14.80 0.21 3.36
C GLY A 87 14.83 1.55 4.12
N MET A 88 13.78 2.36 4.01
CA MET A 88 13.67 3.62 4.74
C MET A 88 13.50 3.43 6.25
N ASN A 89 12.77 2.41 6.68
CA ASN A 89 12.60 2.04 8.08
C ASN A 89 13.95 1.62 8.71
N ILE A 90 14.70 0.73 8.06
CA ILE A 90 16.02 0.27 8.54
C ILE A 90 17.05 1.41 8.56
N ASN A 91 16.98 2.33 7.59
CA ASN A 91 17.90 3.47 7.52
C ASN A 91 17.55 4.60 8.51
N GLY A 92 16.48 4.47 9.30
CA GLY A 92 16.06 5.49 10.26
C GLY A 92 15.50 6.76 9.60
N ILE A 93 15.15 6.69 8.32
CA ILE A 93 14.48 7.77 7.58
C ILE A 93 13.00 7.79 7.98
N ILE A 94 12.42 6.60 8.21
CA ILE A 94 11.13 6.46 8.86
C ILE A 94 11.39 6.13 10.33
N VAL A 95 10.94 6.99 11.24
CA VAL A 95 11.07 6.76 12.69
C VAL A 95 9.68 6.58 13.31
N GLU A 96 9.59 5.55 14.14
CA GLU A 96 8.40 5.18 14.88
C GLU A 96 8.00 6.27 15.89
N GLN A 97 6.82 6.86 15.73
CA GLN A 97 6.23 7.75 16.74
C GLN A 97 5.23 6.98 17.61
N THR A 98 5.51 6.89 18.91
CA THR A 98 4.71 6.14 19.90
C THR A 98 3.67 6.98 20.65
N SER A 99 3.43 8.27 20.30
CA SER A 99 2.59 9.17 21.12
C SER A 99 1.69 10.19 20.42
N VAL A 100 1.43 10.09 19.11
CA VAL A 100 0.51 11.00 18.41
C VAL A 100 -0.50 10.18 17.61
N LEU A 101 -1.58 9.74 18.27
CA LEU A 101 -2.55 8.77 17.73
C LEU A 101 -3.87 9.38 17.23
N GLU A 102 -4.11 10.69 17.34
CA GLU A 102 -5.39 11.28 16.91
C GLU A 102 -5.34 11.83 15.47
N ASP A 103 -4.38 12.70 15.12
CA ASP A 103 -4.47 13.46 13.86
C ASP A 103 -4.28 12.66 12.55
N VAL A 104 -3.64 11.48 12.59
CA VAL A 104 -3.34 10.68 11.37
C VAL A 104 -4.43 9.62 11.11
N GLN A 105 -5.07 9.11 12.16
CA GLN A 105 -6.22 8.21 12.03
C GLN A 105 -7.36 8.96 11.33
N ASP A 106 -7.63 10.19 11.75
CA ASP A 106 -8.69 11.02 11.18
C ASP A 106 -8.44 11.32 9.69
N GLY A 107 -7.21 11.66 9.29
CA GLY A 107 -6.90 11.93 7.87
C GLY A 107 -6.93 10.70 6.96
N ALA A 108 -6.64 9.50 7.48
CA ALA A 108 -6.73 8.24 6.73
C ALA A 108 -8.18 7.75 6.62
N VAL A 109 -8.98 7.96 7.67
CA VAL A 109 -10.43 7.71 7.66
C VAL A 109 -11.11 8.65 6.66
N ASP A 110 -10.78 9.94 6.68
CA ASP A 110 -11.34 10.92 5.74
C ASP A 110 -11.03 10.57 4.28
N LEU A 111 -9.79 10.13 3.98
CA LEU A 111 -9.42 9.72 2.62
C LEU A 111 -10.09 8.40 2.20
N PHE A 112 -10.29 7.48 3.15
CA PHE A 112 -10.98 6.21 2.88
C PHE A 112 -12.47 6.43 2.65
N ASP A 113 -13.08 7.32 3.42
CA ASP A 113 -14.47 7.73 3.26
C ASP A 113 -14.66 8.51 1.95
N GLU A 114 -13.74 9.43 1.59
CA GLU A 114 -13.81 10.14 0.30
C GLU A 114 -13.62 9.18 -0.90
N LEU A 115 -12.79 8.13 -0.75
CA LEU A 115 -12.65 7.07 -1.74
C LEU A 115 -13.90 6.19 -1.83
N LYS A 116 -14.52 5.87 -0.70
CA LYS A 116 -15.74 5.07 -0.65
C LYS A 116 -16.91 5.80 -1.31
N ASP A 117 -17.09 7.07 -1.00
CA ASP A 117 -18.16 7.90 -1.58
C ASP A 117 -17.99 8.02 -3.10
N LYS A 118 -16.76 8.22 -3.61
CA LYS A 118 -16.49 8.24 -5.06
C LYS A 118 -16.70 6.90 -5.74
N VAL A 119 -16.59 5.79 -5.01
CA VAL A 119 -16.87 4.45 -5.55
C VAL A 119 -18.37 4.17 -5.58
N GLU A 120 -19.13 4.63 -4.58
CA GLU A 120 -20.60 4.53 -4.57
C GLU A 120 -21.24 5.36 -5.69
N ASP A 121 -20.78 6.60 -5.93
CA ASP A 121 -21.25 7.48 -7.01
C ASP A 121 -21.01 6.93 -8.44
N VAL A 122 -20.12 5.95 -8.59
CA VAL A 122 -19.79 5.33 -9.90
C VAL A 122 -20.52 4.00 -10.10
N ILE A 123 -21.07 3.41 -9.03
CA ILE A 123 -21.76 2.12 -9.06
C ILE A 123 -23.29 2.29 -9.23
N ASP A 124 -23.85 3.44 -8.86
CA ASP A 124 -25.23 3.86 -9.21
C ASP A 124 -25.34 4.46 -10.63
#